data_AF-A0A955LCY0-F1
#
_entry.id   AF-A0A955LCY0-F1
#
_cell.length_a   1.000
_cell.length_b   1.000
_cell.length_c   1.000
_cell.angle_alpha   90.00
_cell.angle_beta   90.00
_cell.angle_gamma   90.00
#
_symmetry.space_group_name_H-M   'P 1'
#
loop_
_entity.id
_entity.type
_entity.pdbx_description
1 polymer ?
#
loop_
_entity_poly.entity_id
_entity_poly.type
_entity_poly.pdbx_seq_one_letter_code
_entity_poly.pdbx_strand_id
1 'polypeptide(L)'
;MAEIKTKKSKQSVADFIASITDEQRRLDSEKVLKIISEETGEQPVMWGDSIVGFGTYKYINSAGQENEWMATGFSPRKQALTLYIMPGYGMSKDLLKKLGKHSTGKA
;
A
#
# COMPACT_ATOMS: atom_id res chain seq x y z
N MET A 1 22.90 -9.76 5.90
CA MET A 1 21.71 -9.41 5.08
C MET A 1 20.94 -8.35 5.82
N ALA A 2 20.47 -7.30 5.14
CA ALA A 2 19.71 -6.22 5.78
C ALA A 2 18.33 -6.73 6.20
N GLU A 3 17.96 -6.48 7.45
CA GLU A 3 16.62 -6.79 7.97
C GLU A 3 15.55 -6.03 7.16
N ILE A 4 14.42 -6.68 6.89
CA ILE A 4 13.27 -6.03 6.23
C ILE A 4 12.76 -4.94 7.18
N LYS A 5 12.90 -3.68 6.75
CA LYS A 5 12.48 -2.50 7.52
C LYS A 5 10.96 -2.32 7.54
N THR A 6 10.28 -2.75 6.48
CA THR A 6 8.83 -2.62 6.35
C THR A 6 8.15 -3.81 7.00
N LYS A 7 7.65 -3.60 8.21
CA LYS A 7 6.87 -4.58 9.00
C LYS A 7 5.61 -3.91 9.52
N LYS A 8 4.60 -4.69 9.89
CA LYS A 8 3.43 -4.18 10.60
C LYS A 8 3.87 -3.38 11.82
N SER A 9 3.29 -2.19 11.98
CA SER A 9 3.51 -1.34 13.14
C SER A 9 2.20 -1.15 13.91
N LYS A 10 2.31 -0.71 15.16
CA LYS A 10 1.16 -0.37 16.01
C LYS A 10 0.69 1.08 15.79
N GLN A 11 1.20 1.75 14.76
CA GLN A 11 0.81 3.13 14.48
C GLN A 11 -0.63 3.18 13.96
N SER A 12 -1.36 4.21 14.38
CA SER A 12 -2.72 4.48 13.93
C SER A 12 -2.69 4.95 12.47
N VAL A 13 -3.46 4.28 11.61
CA VAL A 13 -3.67 4.71 10.22
C VAL A 13 -4.36 6.07 10.17
N ALA A 14 -5.30 6.32 11.07
CA ALA A 14 -6.01 7.59 11.16
C ALA A 14 -5.05 8.74 11.53
N ASP A 15 -4.18 8.53 12.52
CA ASP A 15 -3.20 9.55 12.93
C ASP A 15 -2.17 9.80 11.83
N PHE A 16 -1.74 8.74 11.13
CA PHE A 16 -0.85 8.86 9.99
C PHE A 16 -1.46 9.73 8.89
N ILE A 17 -2.71 9.46 8.50
CA ILE A 17 -3.39 10.26 7.47
C ILE A 17 -3.61 11.71 7.96
N ALA A 18 -4.03 11.90 9.21
CA ALA A 18 -4.22 13.23 9.79
C ALA A 18 -2.91 14.04 9.84
N SER A 19 -1.76 13.38 9.99
CA SER A 19 -0.44 14.03 10.00
C SER A 19 0.00 14.54 8.62
N ILE A 20 -0.70 14.17 7.54
CA ILE A 20 -0.41 14.65 6.19
C ILE A 20 -0.80 16.13 6.09
N THR A 21 0.22 16.98 5.99
CA THR A 21 0.06 18.45 5.92
C THR A 21 -0.49 18.96 4.59
N ASP A 22 -0.17 18.26 3.50
CA ASP A 22 -0.70 18.56 2.17
C ASP A 22 -2.17 18.09 2.07
N GLU A 23 -3.08 19.05 1.89
CA GLU A 23 -4.53 18.81 1.94
C GLU A 23 -4.99 17.84 0.84
N GLN A 24 -4.54 18.05 -0.40
CA GLN A 24 -4.95 17.21 -1.52
C GLN A 24 -4.49 15.77 -1.32
N ARG A 25 -3.23 15.58 -0.89
CA ARG A 25 -2.70 14.26 -0.60
C ARG A 25 -3.42 13.58 0.57
N ARG A 26 -3.85 14.33 1.58
CA ARG A 26 -4.66 13.79 2.68
C ARG A 26 -6.03 13.33 2.17
N LEU A 27 -6.74 14.17 1.41
CA LEU A 27 -8.04 13.82 0.82
C LEU A 27 -7.95 12.61 -0.11
N ASP A 28 -6.91 12.52 -0.93
CA ASP A 28 -6.69 11.37 -1.80
C ASP A 28 -6.38 10.10 -1.00
N SER A 29 -5.64 10.22 0.11
CA SER A 29 -5.38 9.11 1.03
C SER A 29 -6.65 8.61 1.70
N GLU A 30 -7.52 9.51 2.15
CA GLU A 30 -8.83 9.17 2.75
C GLU A 30 -9.74 8.46 1.75
N LYS A 31 -9.79 8.94 0.50
CA LYS A 31 -10.56 8.29 -0.57
C LYS A 31 -10.06 6.89 -0.88
N VAL A 32 -8.74 6.71 -1.03
CA VAL A 32 -8.16 5.40 -1.31
C VAL A 32 -8.32 4.45 -0.13
N LEU A 33 -8.14 4.92 1.10
CA LEU A 33 -8.43 4.16 2.31
C LEU A 33 -9.84 3.61 2.27
N LYS A 34 -10.83 4.47 1.98
CA LYS A 34 -12.24 4.07 1.88
C LYS A 34 -12.45 3.01 0.80
N ILE A 35 -11.99 3.26 -0.43
CA ILE A 35 -12.16 2.35 -1.57
C ILE A 35 -11.58 0.98 -1.24
N ILE A 36 -10.32 0.90 -0.78
CA ILE A 36 -9.70 -0.40 -0.51
C ILE A 36 -10.40 -1.12 0.65
N SER A 37 -10.79 -0.39 1.71
CA SER A 37 -11.51 -1.00 2.85
C SER A 37 -12.87 -1.57 2.43
N GLU A 38 -13.62 -0.85 1.59
CA GLU A 38 -14.94 -1.28 1.12
C GLU A 38 -14.84 -2.48 0.18
N GLU A 39 -13.91 -2.47 -0.77
CA GLU A 39 -13.75 -3.54 -1.75
C GLU A 39 -13.14 -4.82 -1.17
N THR A 40 -12.27 -4.70 -0.16
CA THR A 40 -11.61 -5.86 0.45
C THR A 40 -12.30 -6.38 1.71
N GLY A 41 -13.01 -5.52 2.44
CA GLY A 41 -13.51 -5.82 3.79
C GLY A 41 -12.41 -5.92 4.86
N GLU A 42 -11.15 -5.65 4.51
CA GLU A 42 -10.01 -5.77 5.39
C GLU A 42 -9.76 -4.50 6.21
N GLN A 43 -9.27 -4.66 7.43
CA GLN A 43 -8.88 -3.53 8.27
C GLN A 43 -7.50 -2.98 7.83
N PRO A 44 -7.35 -1.66 7.72
CA PRO A 44 -6.08 -1.04 7.37
C PRO A 44 -5.08 -1.14 8.52
N VAL A 45 -3.82 -1.46 8.20
CA VAL A 45 -2.72 -1.54 9.17
C VAL A 45 -1.52 -0.76 8.65
N MET A 46 -0.79 -0.09 9.53
CA MET A 46 0.47 0.58 9.16
C MET A 46 1.59 -0.44 8.93
N TRP A 47 2.36 -0.23 7.87
CA TRP A 47 3.56 -0.98 7.54
C TRP A 47 4.75 -0.02 7.40
N GLY A 48 5.75 -0.20 8.27
CA GLY A 48 6.82 0.78 8.42
C GLY A 48 6.25 2.14 8.84
N ASP A 49 6.76 3.20 8.21
CA ASP A 49 6.45 4.60 8.54
C ASP A 49 5.48 5.29 7.55
N SER A 50 5.16 4.64 6.43
CA SER A 50 4.60 5.36 5.27
C SER A 50 3.69 4.53 4.37
N ILE A 51 3.34 3.31 4.78
CA ILE A 51 2.49 2.40 3.99
C ILE A 51 1.26 2.02 4.82
N VAL A 52 0.09 2.15 4.20
CA VAL A 52 -1.17 1.61 4.71
C VAL A 52 -1.45 0.32 3.93
N GLY A 53 -1.46 -0.80 4.63
CA GLY A 53 -1.62 -2.13 4.06
C GLY A 53 -2.91 -2.82 4.50
N PHE A 54 -3.37 -3.74 3.67
CA PHE A 54 -4.60 -4.51 3.85
C PHE A 54 -4.35 -5.99 3.55
N GLY A 55 -4.99 -6.84 4.34
CA GLY A 55 -4.76 -8.28 4.30
C GLY A 55 -3.29 -8.62 4.57
N THR A 56 -2.97 -9.92 4.59
CA THR A 56 -1.61 -10.37 4.90
C THR A 56 -1.35 -11.73 4.27
N TYR A 57 -0.17 -11.93 3.72
CA TYR A 57 0.31 -13.24 3.30
C TYR A 57 1.74 -13.49 3.79
N LYS A 58 2.07 -14.77 3.95
CA LYS A 58 3.42 -15.23 4.24
C LYS A 58 4.10 -15.69 2.96
N TYR A 59 5.39 -15.41 2.84
CA TYR A 59 6.22 -15.87 1.73
C TYR A 59 7.60 -16.23 2.23
N ILE A 60 8.26 -17.14 1.50
CA ILE A 60 9.65 -17.50 1.75
C ILE A 60 10.50 -16.74 0.72
N ASN A 61 11.47 -15.96 1.20
CA ASN A 61 12.37 -15.24 0.31
C ASN A 61 13.43 -16.17 -0.32
N SER A 62 14.25 -15.64 -1.22
CA SER A 62 15.31 -16.41 -1.89
C SER A 62 16.38 -16.98 -0.94
N ALA A 63 16.44 -16.50 0.30
CA ALA A 63 17.35 -16.99 1.34
C ALA A 63 16.69 -18.00 2.30
N GLY A 64 15.46 -18.44 2.03
CA GLY A 64 14.76 -19.42 2.85
C GLY A 64 14.12 -18.86 4.12
N GLN A 65 14.07 -17.53 4.27
CA GLN A 65 13.45 -16.89 5.44
C GLN A 65 11.96 -16.67 5.21
N GLU A 66 11.15 -17.06 6.19
CA GLU A 66 9.74 -16.69 6.23
C GLU A 66 9.58 -15.20 6.50
N ASN A 67 8.78 -14.55 5.68
CA ASN A 67 8.45 -13.14 5.76
C ASN A 67 6.95 -12.94 5.58
N GLU A 68 6.49 -11.79 6.03
CA GLU A 68 5.09 -11.40 5.96
C GLU A 68 4.97 -10.10 5.15
N TRP A 69 3.92 -10.00 4.33
CA TRP A 69 3.63 -8.80 3.55
C TRP A 69 2.13 -8.54 3.48
N MET A 70 1.77 -7.29 3.19
CA MET A 70 0.38 -6.91 2.93
C MET A 70 -0.07 -7.43 1.56
N ALA A 71 -1.33 -7.84 1.45
CA ALA A 71 -1.88 -8.31 0.16
C ALA A 71 -2.09 -7.15 -0.83
N THR A 72 -2.47 -5.98 -0.33
CA THR A 72 -2.59 -4.74 -1.10
C THR A 72 -2.37 -3.55 -0.17
N GLY A 73 -2.22 -2.35 -0.72
CA GLY A 73 -2.05 -1.15 0.08
C GLY A 73 -1.69 0.08 -0.73
N PHE A 74 -1.38 1.17 -0.03
CA PHE A 74 -0.94 2.40 -0.66
C PHE A 74 0.06 3.17 0.21
N SER A 75 0.80 4.08 -0.43
CA SER A 75 1.74 4.99 0.22
C SER A 75 1.58 6.40 -0.37
N PRO A 76 1.11 7.39 0.42
CA PRO A 76 0.94 8.76 -0.04
C PRO A 76 2.25 9.54 0.05
N ARG A 77 3.18 9.25 -0.87
CA ARG A 77 4.50 9.91 -0.89
C ARG A 77 4.39 11.33 -1.44
N LYS A 78 5.42 12.14 -1.22
CA LYS A 78 5.47 13.53 -1.72
C LYS A 78 5.40 13.61 -3.25
N GLN A 79 6.07 12.69 -3.95
CA GLN A 79 6.14 12.71 -5.41
C GLN A 79 4.93 12.07 -6.08
N ALA A 80 4.35 11.03 -5.47
CA ALA A 80 3.23 10.29 -6.03
C ALA A 80 2.50 9.50 -4.95
N LEU A 81 1.21 9.29 -5.16
CA LEU A 81 0.42 8.27 -4.47
C LEU A 81 0.72 6.91 -5.14
N THR A 82 1.33 5.99 -4.39
CA THR A 82 1.70 4.66 -4.88
C THR A 82 0.69 3.62 -4.40
N LEU A 83 0.15 2.82 -5.32
CA LEU A 83 -0.69 1.66 -5.03
C LEU A 83 0.15 0.38 -5.14
N TYR A 84 0.01 -0.52 -4.17
CA TYR A 84 0.63 -1.83 -4.17
C TYR A 84 -0.41 -2.86 -4.59
N ILE A 85 -0.23 -3.42 -5.78
CA ILE A 85 -1.15 -4.39 -6.37
C ILE A 85 -0.37 -5.69 -6.58
N MET A 86 -0.92 -6.81 -6.10
CA MET A 86 -0.28 -8.12 -6.21
C MET A 86 -0.12 -8.55 -7.68
N PRO A 87 1.08 -8.99 -8.11
CA PRO A 87 1.40 -9.26 -9.51
C PRO A 87 0.67 -10.48 -10.12
N GLY A 88 -0.05 -11.27 -9.31
CA GLY A 88 -0.89 -12.38 -9.78
C GLY A 88 -2.24 -11.96 -10.38
N TYR A 89 -2.70 -10.73 -10.10
CA TYR A 89 -3.83 -10.14 -10.79
C TYR A 89 -3.29 -9.43 -12.01
N GLY A 90 -3.17 -10.15 -13.13
CA GLY A 90 -2.66 -9.62 -14.39
C GLY A 90 -3.19 -8.21 -14.61
N MET A 91 -2.31 -7.22 -14.45
CA MET A 91 -2.72 -5.81 -14.47
C MET A 91 -3.36 -5.55 -15.82
N SER A 92 -4.68 -5.33 -15.82
CA SER A 92 -5.41 -5.02 -17.04
C SER A 92 -4.88 -3.71 -17.58
N LYS A 93 -4.11 -3.77 -18.67
CA LYS A 93 -3.56 -2.58 -19.34
C LYS A 93 -4.65 -1.58 -19.69
N ASP A 94 -5.86 -2.07 -20.01
CA ASP A 94 -6.99 -1.22 -20.33
C ASP A 94 -7.62 -0.55 -19.12
N LEU A 95 -7.60 -1.19 -17.94
CA LEU A 95 -7.98 -0.52 -16.69
C LEU A 95 -6.92 0.51 -16.29
N LEU A 96 -5.63 0.19 -16.43
CA LEU A 96 -4.54 1.14 -16.12
C LEU A 96 -4.63 2.41 -16.96
N LYS A 97 -4.98 2.32 -18.25
CA LYS A 97 -5.19 3.50 -19.12
C LYS A 97 -6.26 4.46 -18.56
N LYS A 98 -7.24 3.96 -17.79
CA LYS A 98 -8.30 4.79 -17.21
C LYS A 98 -7.85 5.61 -15.99
N LEU A 99 -6.70 5.29 -15.38
CA LEU A 99 -6.15 6.04 -14.25
C LEU A 99 -5.52 7.39 -14.65
N GLY A 100 -5.35 7.65 -15.95
CA GLY A 100 -4.65 8.82 -16.44
C GLY A 100 -3.13 8.67 -16.33
N LYS A 101 -2.42 9.77 -16.02
CA LYS A 101 -0.94 9.76 -15.95
C LYS A 101 -0.47 8.93 -14.75
N HIS A 102 0.18 7.81 -15.04
CA HIS A 102 0.72 6.91 -14.02
C HIS A 102 2.05 6.29 -14.49
N SER A 103 2.75 5.65 -13.56
CA SER A 103 3.91 4.79 -13.83
C SER A 103 3.78 3.51 -13.02
N THR A 104 4.47 2.45 -13.45
CA THR A 104 4.51 1.16 -12.76
C THR A 104 5.91 0.90 -12.22
N GLY A 105 5.98 0.22 -11.06
CA GLY A 105 7.25 -0.28 -10.53
C GLY A 105 7.83 -1.40 -11.38
N LYS A 106 9.03 -1.87 -11.01
CA LYS A 106 9.58 -3.10 -11.58
C LYS A 106 8.77 -4.29 -11.04
N ALA A 107 8.20 -5.06 -11.96
CA ALA A 107 7.64 -6.38 -11.68
C ALA A 107 8.78 -7.41 -11.59
#